data_AF-A0A8T4WK71-F1
#
_entry.id   AF-A0A8T4WK71-F1
#
_cell.length_a   1.000
_cell.length_b   1.000
_cell.length_c   1.000
_cell.angle_alpha   90.00
_cell.angle_beta   90.00
_cell.angle_gamma   90.00
#
_symmetry.space_group_name_H-M   'P 1'
#
loop_
_entity.id
_entity.type
_entity.pdbx_description
1 polymer ?
#
loop_
_entity_poly.entity_id
_entity_poly.type
_entity_poly.pdbx_seq_one_letter_code
_entity_poly.pdbx_strand_id
1 'polypeptide(L)'
;WILMFIGTPPDVLPLATSYLRILFLSMPFVFAYISFRFLLRGIGDMVTPMLIRGVLVGFNLVLDPILIFGAGPIPALGVTGAAIATATSRIIAALVGIYLLFNNKVQIKLSLRNLGLRFRWVKQIIKIGAPATIARAGSAVGFVALFSIVAVFGKEPVAAYGIGRRVLHVITFATWGFAAASMTMVGQNVGAEQTERAGKIVKKAIMVGFLLMFTAASILVILRTWVISMFINNQAVIDEGARYLLIFGLTIPFFGIYRIFDSTFRGTGHTVPAMGLSLFRIWGLRIFLSATLALPAISIGIYTLNFGFGLGVKGIWYGMAASNLIIAGLSAIYFFTGRWKEKTIET
;
A
#
# COMPACT_ATOMS: atom_id res chain seq x y z
N TRP A 1 17.77 -21.75 -3.19
CA TRP A 1 17.05 -22.29 -2.01
C TRP A 1 15.64 -21.72 -1.89
N ILE A 2 15.44 -20.42 -1.66
CA ILE A 2 14.09 -19.83 -1.51
C ILE A 2 13.17 -20.12 -2.70
N LEU A 3 13.65 -19.96 -3.94
CA LEU A 3 12.84 -20.22 -5.15
C LEU A 3 12.41 -21.69 -5.31
N MET A 4 13.26 -22.64 -4.89
CA MET A 4 12.93 -24.07 -4.93
C MET A 4 11.85 -24.39 -3.89
N PHE A 5 11.90 -23.76 -2.72
CA PHE A 5 10.91 -23.95 -1.66
C PHE A 5 9.51 -23.43 -2.03
N ILE A 6 9.43 -22.41 -2.91
CA ILE A 6 8.16 -21.84 -3.40
C ILE A 6 7.64 -22.62 -4.63
N GLY A 7 8.32 -23.70 -5.06
CA GLY A 7 7.88 -24.54 -6.18
C GLY A 7 8.12 -23.91 -7.54
N THR A 8 9.18 -23.09 -7.70
CA THR A 8 9.50 -22.47 -9.00
C THR A 8 9.84 -23.55 -10.03
N PRO A 9 9.18 -23.58 -11.20
CA PRO A 9 9.48 -24.54 -12.27
C PRO A 9 10.97 -24.52 -12.70
N PRO A 10 11.56 -25.68 -13.05
CA PRO A 10 13.00 -25.78 -13.36
C PRO A 10 13.46 -24.90 -14.54
N ASP A 11 12.57 -24.68 -15.51
CA ASP A 11 12.77 -23.84 -16.70
C ASP A 11 12.82 -22.34 -16.36
N VAL A 12 12.10 -21.91 -15.32
CA VAL A 12 12.06 -20.51 -14.86
C VAL A 12 13.12 -20.21 -13.80
N LEU A 13 13.58 -21.24 -13.08
CA LEU A 13 14.47 -21.11 -11.92
C LEU A 13 15.78 -20.34 -12.22
N PRO A 14 16.49 -20.55 -13.35
CA PRO A 14 17.70 -19.78 -13.67
C PRO A 14 17.40 -18.30 -13.91
N LEU A 15 16.32 -18.00 -14.65
CA LEU A 15 15.89 -16.63 -14.95
C LEU A 15 15.49 -15.89 -13.67
N ALA A 16 14.66 -16.51 -12.83
CA ALA A 16 14.25 -15.96 -11.54
C ALA A 16 15.45 -15.76 -10.60
N THR A 17 16.42 -16.68 -10.60
CA THR A 17 17.64 -16.56 -9.78
C THR A 17 18.50 -15.37 -10.23
N SER A 18 18.74 -15.24 -11.53
CA SER A 18 19.50 -14.11 -12.11
C SER A 18 18.83 -12.77 -11.78
N TYR A 19 17.52 -12.69 -12.02
CA TYR A 19 16.71 -11.51 -11.73
C TYR A 19 16.80 -11.08 -10.26
N LEU A 20 16.59 -12.02 -9.33
CA LEU A 20 16.64 -11.72 -7.90
C LEU A 20 18.04 -11.32 -7.43
N ARG A 21 19.11 -12.00 -7.87
CA ARG A 21 20.50 -11.66 -7.49
C ARG A 21 20.84 -10.21 -7.82
N ILE A 22 20.46 -9.75 -9.02
CA ILE A 22 20.69 -8.38 -9.47
C ILE A 22 19.89 -7.38 -8.64
N LEU A 23 18.61 -7.68 -8.36
CA LEU A 23 17.80 -6.82 -7.50
C LEU A 23 18.33 -6.75 -6.06
N PHE A 24 18.84 -7.86 -5.52
CA PHE A 24 19.46 -7.89 -4.20
C PHE A 24 20.70 -7.00 -4.12
N LEU A 25 21.53 -6.98 -5.17
CA LEU A 25 22.69 -6.09 -5.23
C LEU A 25 22.29 -4.60 -5.15
N SER A 26 21.11 -4.24 -5.67
CA SER A 26 20.59 -2.87 -5.59
C SER A 26 20.01 -2.46 -4.23
N MET A 27 19.83 -3.40 -3.28
CA MET A 27 19.11 -3.14 -2.03
C MET A 27 19.69 -2.01 -1.17
N PRO A 28 21.01 -1.90 -0.95
CA PRO A 28 21.57 -0.79 -0.19
C PRO A 28 21.17 0.58 -0.76
N PHE A 29 21.17 0.70 -2.09
CA PHE A 29 20.77 1.92 -2.79
C PHE A 29 19.26 2.19 -2.70
N VAL A 30 18.44 1.13 -2.74
CA VAL A 30 17.00 1.27 -2.49
C VAL A 30 16.75 1.84 -1.10
N PHE A 31 17.42 1.34 -0.07
CA PHE A 31 17.30 1.89 1.29
C PHE A 31 17.79 3.34 1.36
N ALA A 32 18.94 3.65 0.77
CA ALA A 32 19.46 5.01 0.74
C ALA A 32 18.48 6.00 0.09
N TYR A 33 17.91 5.65 -1.07
CA TYR A 33 16.93 6.48 -1.76
C TYR A 33 15.61 6.60 -0.99
N ILE A 34 15.15 5.52 -0.35
CA ILE A 34 13.96 5.57 0.50
C ILE A 34 14.19 6.53 1.69
N SER A 35 15.34 6.44 2.34
CA SER A 35 15.72 7.33 3.45
C SER A 35 15.79 8.79 3.00
N PHE A 36 16.48 9.08 1.89
CA PHE A 36 16.52 10.41 1.27
C PHE A 36 15.11 10.98 1.05
N ARG A 37 14.22 10.17 0.46
CA ARG A 37 12.85 10.58 0.16
C ARG A 37 12.03 10.85 1.42
N PHE A 38 12.22 10.08 2.49
CA PHE A 38 11.54 10.34 3.76
C PHE A 38 12.10 11.57 4.49
N LEU A 39 13.40 11.83 4.39
CA LEU A 39 14.03 13.04 4.93
C LEU A 39 13.45 14.31 4.27
N LEU A 40 13.43 14.36 2.94
CA LEU A 40 12.87 15.50 2.21
C LEU A 40 11.38 15.70 2.48
N ARG A 41 10.60 14.62 2.53
CA ARG A 41 9.20 14.73 2.95
C ARG A 41 9.03 15.25 4.37
N GLY A 42 9.94 14.92 5.29
CA GLY A 42 9.90 15.40 6.67
C GLY A 42 10.01 16.92 6.79
N ILE A 43 10.80 17.55 5.92
CA ILE A 43 10.94 19.02 5.83
C ILE A 43 9.92 19.67 4.88
N GLY A 44 9.02 18.89 4.27
CA GLY A 44 7.97 19.40 3.39
C GLY A 44 8.35 19.49 1.90
N ASP A 45 9.57 19.08 1.53
CA ASP A 45 9.97 18.97 0.13
C ASP A 45 9.44 17.66 -0.48
N MET A 46 8.31 17.79 -1.18
CA MET A 46 7.71 16.70 -1.95
C MET A 46 8.10 16.72 -3.43
N VAL A 47 8.60 17.86 -3.94
CA VAL A 47 8.82 18.08 -5.38
C VAL A 47 10.13 17.46 -5.82
N THR A 48 11.22 17.69 -5.09
CA THR A 48 12.55 17.16 -5.41
C THR A 48 12.54 15.63 -5.55
N PRO A 49 12.03 14.84 -4.57
CA PRO A 49 12.00 13.39 -4.73
C PRO A 49 11.02 12.93 -5.82
N MET A 50 9.94 13.68 -6.09
CA MET A 50 8.99 13.37 -7.16
C MET A 50 9.64 13.54 -8.54
N LEU A 51 10.35 14.64 -8.78
CA LEU A 51 11.06 14.90 -10.04
C LEU A 51 12.13 13.86 -10.31
N ILE A 52 12.96 13.54 -9.31
CA ILE A 52 13.97 12.47 -9.42
C ILE A 52 13.29 11.15 -9.79
N ARG A 53 12.17 10.80 -9.12
CA ARG A 53 11.45 9.57 -9.43
C ARG A 53 10.87 9.58 -10.84
N GLY A 54 10.32 10.71 -11.30
CA GLY A 54 9.76 10.87 -12.64
C GLY A 54 10.80 10.67 -13.73
N VAL A 55 11.95 11.34 -13.62
CA VAL A 55 13.08 11.19 -14.56
C VAL A 55 13.54 9.73 -14.63
N LEU A 56 13.63 9.05 -13.49
CA LEU A 56 14.08 7.66 -13.44
C LEU A 56 13.06 6.66 -13.97
N VAL A 57 11.77 6.94 -13.83
CA VAL A 57 10.73 6.15 -14.49
C VAL A 57 10.84 6.32 -16.00
N GLY A 58 11.08 7.55 -16.49
CA GLY A 58 11.36 7.79 -17.91
C GLY A 58 12.63 7.08 -18.40
N PHE A 59 13.71 7.13 -17.62
CA PHE A 59 14.95 6.42 -17.94
C PHE A 59 14.75 4.91 -17.99
N ASN A 60 13.96 4.35 -17.06
CA ASN A 60 13.62 2.92 -17.04
C ASN A 60 12.74 2.53 -18.25
N LEU A 61 11.79 3.38 -18.65
CA LEU A 61 10.96 3.16 -19.84
C LEU A 61 11.78 3.03 -21.13
N VAL A 62 12.92 3.71 -21.22
CA VAL A 62 13.85 3.63 -22.36
C VAL A 62 14.81 2.44 -22.23
N LEU A 63 15.40 2.24 -21.04
CA LEU A 63 16.35 1.15 -20.81
C LEU A 63 15.73 -0.24 -20.90
N ASP A 64 14.48 -0.41 -20.46
CA ASP A 64 13.84 -1.72 -20.42
C ASP A 64 13.75 -2.34 -21.83
N PRO A 65 13.17 -1.69 -22.86
CA PRO A 65 13.16 -2.25 -24.21
C PRO A 65 14.55 -2.54 -24.78
N ILE A 66 15.52 -1.64 -24.55
CA ILE A 66 16.90 -1.78 -25.05
C ILE A 66 17.57 -3.02 -24.46
N LEU A 67 17.45 -3.23 -23.15
CA LEU A 67 18.13 -4.34 -22.47
C LEU A 67 17.34 -5.65 -22.58
N ILE A 68 16.01 -5.60 -22.68
CA ILE A 68 15.17 -6.79 -22.83
C ILE A 68 15.29 -7.35 -24.25
N PHE A 69 15.02 -6.52 -25.26
CA PHE A 69 14.95 -6.95 -26.66
C PHE A 69 16.29 -6.84 -27.40
N GLY A 70 17.27 -6.14 -26.82
CA GLY A 70 18.51 -5.77 -27.50
C GLY A 70 18.31 -4.54 -28.38
N ALA A 71 19.40 -3.82 -28.66
CA ALA A 71 19.38 -2.69 -29.60
C ALA A 71 20.77 -2.53 -30.24
N GLY A 72 20.84 -2.73 -31.56
CA GLY A 72 22.09 -2.65 -32.32
C GLY A 72 23.16 -3.62 -31.77
N PRO A 73 24.30 -3.12 -31.23
CA PRO A 73 25.36 -3.97 -30.68
C PRO A 73 25.03 -4.58 -29.32
N ILE A 74 23.95 -4.14 -28.66
CA ILE A 74 23.57 -4.63 -27.33
C ILE A 74 22.75 -5.92 -27.50
N PRO A 75 23.21 -7.07 -26.97
CA PRO A 75 22.47 -8.32 -27.07
C PRO A 75 21.18 -8.28 -26.23
N ALA A 76 20.17 -9.05 -26.63
CA ALA A 76 18.94 -9.21 -25.87
C ALA A 76 19.21 -9.97 -24.56
N LEU A 77 19.06 -9.29 -23.41
CA LEU A 77 19.30 -9.87 -22.09
C LEU A 77 18.00 -10.41 -21.44
N GLY A 78 16.84 -10.24 -22.09
CA GLY A 78 15.55 -10.71 -21.62
C GLY A 78 15.23 -10.30 -20.18
N VAL A 79 14.86 -11.28 -19.35
CA VAL A 79 14.52 -11.06 -17.94
C VAL A 79 15.68 -10.45 -17.14
N THR A 80 16.92 -10.86 -17.43
CA THR A 80 18.11 -10.29 -16.80
C THR A 80 18.28 -8.81 -17.16
N GLY A 81 17.98 -8.43 -18.40
CA GLY A 81 17.96 -7.04 -18.85
C GLY A 81 17.00 -6.15 -18.05
N ALA A 82 15.78 -6.63 -17.80
CA ALA A 82 14.80 -5.93 -16.97
C ALA A 82 15.30 -5.72 -15.52
N ALA A 83 16.00 -6.70 -14.95
CA ALA A 83 16.60 -6.57 -13.62
C ALA A 83 17.70 -5.51 -13.60
N ILE A 84 18.58 -5.49 -14.61
CA ILE A 84 19.69 -4.53 -14.73
C ILE A 84 19.16 -3.12 -14.90
N ALA A 85 18.17 -2.91 -15.78
CA ALA A 85 17.52 -1.62 -15.98
C ALA A 85 16.93 -1.09 -14.66
N THR A 86 16.19 -1.93 -13.94
CA THR A 86 15.59 -1.60 -12.66
C THR A 86 16.64 -1.26 -11.59
N ALA A 87 17.68 -2.09 -11.47
CA ALA A 87 18.77 -1.89 -10.51
C ALA A 87 19.53 -0.59 -10.79
N THR A 88 19.87 -0.35 -12.06
CA THR A 88 20.59 0.85 -12.50
C THR A 88 19.79 2.12 -12.18
N SER A 89 18.49 2.15 -12.52
CA SER A 89 17.62 3.28 -12.19
C SER A 89 17.55 3.54 -10.68
N ARG A 90 17.52 2.49 -9.85
CA ARG A 90 17.52 2.62 -8.37
C ARG A 90 18.85 3.13 -7.83
N ILE A 91 19.97 2.67 -8.40
CA ILE A 91 21.32 3.12 -8.03
C ILE A 91 21.48 4.60 -8.37
N ILE A 92 21.12 5.02 -9.58
CA ILE A 92 21.17 6.44 -9.99
C ILE A 92 20.30 7.28 -9.06
N ALA A 93 19.10 6.83 -8.70
CA ALA A 93 18.24 7.52 -7.72
C ALA A 93 18.93 7.79 -6.40
N ALA A 94 19.58 6.75 -5.86
CA ALA A 94 20.25 6.81 -4.59
C ALA A 94 21.47 7.73 -4.66
N LEU A 95 22.28 7.63 -5.72
CA LEU A 95 23.45 8.48 -5.92
C LEU A 95 23.06 9.95 -6.06
N VAL A 96 22.02 10.26 -6.85
CA VAL A 96 21.49 11.64 -6.96
C VAL A 96 20.97 12.13 -5.62
N GLY A 97 20.20 11.31 -4.89
CA GLY A 97 19.68 11.67 -3.58
C GLY A 97 20.78 11.94 -2.55
N ILE A 98 21.80 11.07 -2.50
CA ILE A 98 22.98 11.22 -1.65
C ILE A 98 23.72 12.51 -2.02
N TYR A 99 24.00 12.73 -3.30
CA TYR A 99 24.68 13.92 -3.78
C TYR A 99 23.96 15.22 -3.35
N LEU A 100 22.64 15.27 -3.48
CA LEU A 100 21.85 16.43 -3.06
C LEU A 100 21.95 16.71 -1.56
N LEU A 101 22.00 15.67 -0.72
CA LEU A 101 22.13 15.80 0.74
C LEU A 101 23.51 16.33 1.19
N PHE A 102 24.57 16.05 0.41
CA PHE A 102 25.93 16.51 0.73
C PHE A 102 26.25 17.89 0.14
N ASN A 103 25.58 18.31 -0.94
CA ASN A 103 25.95 19.52 -1.68
C ASN A 103 25.08 20.77 -1.38
N ASN A 104 24.45 20.84 -0.20
CA ASN A 104 23.61 21.96 0.27
C ASN A 104 22.45 22.37 -0.68
N LYS A 105 22.06 21.51 -1.63
CA LYS A 105 20.97 21.80 -2.57
C LYS A 105 19.58 21.55 -1.99
N VAL A 106 19.53 20.98 -0.79
CA VAL A 106 18.31 20.74 0.00
C VAL A 106 18.51 21.25 1.42
N GLN A 107 17.43 21.51 2.15
CA GLN A 107 17.49 22.16 3.47
C GLN A 107 18.18 21.32 4.57
N ILE A 108 18.48 20.05 4.30
CA ILE A 108 19.16 19.14 5.23
C ILE A 108 20.63 19.01 4.84
N LYS A 109 21.53 19.32 5.77
CA LYS A 109 22.98 19.12 5.61
C LYS A 109 23.41 17.83 6.29
N LEU A 110 23.86 16.87 5.50
CA LEU A 110 24.55 15.69 6.03
C LEU A 110 26.05 15.95 6.11
N SER A 111 26.62 15.67 7.28
CA SER A 111 28.07 15.62 7.48
C SER A 111 28.44 14.20 7.86
N LEU A 112 29.57 13.70 7.34
CA LEU A 112 30.09 12.39 7.70
C LEU A 112 30.33 12.23 9.20
N ARG A 113 30.60 13.34 9.91
CA ARG A 113 30.75 13.37 11.38
C ARG A 113 29.45 13.01 12.13
N ASN A 114 28.29 13.13 11.49
CA ASN A 114 26.99 12.84 12.09
C ASN A 114 26.52 11.39 11.83
N LEU A 115 27.32 10.55 11.17
CA LEU A 115 26.95 9.18 10.79
C LEU A 115 27.15 8.12 11.89
N GLY A 116 27.26 8.53 13.16
CA GLY A 116 27.40 7.61 14.28
C GLY A 116 26.10 6.87 14.64
N LEU A 117 26.22 5.58 14.99
CA LEU A 117 25.12 4.81 15.57
C LEU A 117 24.82 5.31 16.99
N ARG A 118 23.64 5.91 17.17
CA ARG A 118 23.15 6.36 18.48
C ARG A 118 21.98 5.48 18.90
N PHE A 119 22.18 4.67 19.94
CA PHE A 119 21.20 3.68 20.39
C PHE A 119 19.82 4.29 20.72
N ARG A 120 19.79 5.51 21.28
CA ARG A 120 18.55 6.28 21.52
C ARG A 120 17.71 6.40 20.24
N TRP A 121 18.30 6.82 19.13
CA TRP A 121 17.61 6.99 17.86
C TRP A 121 17.22 5.64 17.23
N VAL A 122 18.08 4.63 17.34
CA VAL A 122 17.74 3.26 16.88
C VAL A 122 16.50 2.73 17.60
N LYS A 123 16.45 2.84 18.93
CA LYS A 123 15.29 2.43 19.73
C LYS A 123 14.02 3.18 19.31
N GLN A 124 14.14 4.47 19.01
CA GLN A 124 13.01 5.29 18.55
C GLN A 124 12.53 4.91 17.15
N ILE A 125 13.44 4.64 16.22
CA ILE A 125 13.11 4.13 14.88
C ILE A 125 12.37 2.79 15.00
N ILE A 126 12.83 1.88 15.87
CA ILE A 126 12.16 0.59 16.10
C ILE A 126 10.78 0.80 16.74
N LYS A 127 10.65 1.67 17.76
CA LYS A 127 9.37 1.95 18.45
C LYS A 127 8.28 2.44 17.48
N ILE A 128 8.65 3.24 16.48
CA ILE A 128 7.72 3.79 15.47
C ILE A 128 7.56 2.82 14.28
N GLY A 129 8.64 2.19 13.85
CA GLY A 129 8.69 1.33 12.67
C GLY A 129 8.08 -0.05 12.89
N ALA A 130 8.30 -0.67 14.05
CA ALA A 130 7.82 -2.03 14.33
C ALA A 130 6.28 -2.14 14.24
N PRO A 131 5.46 -1.27 14.86
CA PRO A 131 4.01 -1.32 14.70
C PRO A 131 3.57 -1.14 13.24
N ALA A 132 4.25 -0.27 12.48
CA ALA A 132 3.95 -0.06 11.08
C ALA A 132 4.25 -1.30 10.22
N THR A 133 5.36 -1.99 10.50
CA THR A 133 5.75 -3.24 9.85
C THR A 133 4.77 -4.36 10.19
N ILE A 134 4.40 -4.52 11.46
CA ILE A 134 3.41 -5.52 11.91
C ILE A 134 2.06 -5.27 11.23
N ALA A 135 1.60 -4.01 11.16
CA ALA A 135 0.35 -3.67 10.47
C ALA A 135 0.38 -4.07 8.98
N ARG A 136 1.50 -3.83 8.29
CA ARG A 136 1.67 -4.18 6.87
C ARG A 136 1.76 -5.69 6.66
N ALA A 137 2.58 -6.39 7.44
CA ALA A 137 2.73 -7.84 7.37
C ALA A 137 1.42 -8.55 7.70
N GLY A 138 0.76 -8.17 8.80
CA GLY A 138 -0.53 -8.71 9.19
C GLY A 138 -1.64 -8.43 8.17
N SER A 139 -1.61 -7.28 7.49
CA SER A 139 -2.51 -7.01 6.37
C SER A 139 -2.23 -7.89 5.15
N ALA A 140 -0.95 -8.12 4.82
CA ALA A 140 -0.57 -8.98 3.70
C ALA A 140 -1.03 -10.43 3.94
N VAL A 141 -0.77 -10.98 5.12
CA VAL A 141 -1.26 -12.31 5.53
C VAL A 141 -2.79 -12.34 5.53
N GLY A 142 -3.44 -11.30 6.04
CA GLY A 142 -4.90 -11.21 6.02
C GLY A 142 -5.50 -11.22 4.60
N PHE A 143 -4.83 -10.62 3.61
CA PHE A 143 -5.28 -10.71 2.22
C PHE A 143 -5.12 -12.11 1.63
N VAL A 144 -4.11 -12.88 2.05
CA VAL A 144 -3.98 -14.29 1.69
C VAL A 144 -5.14 -15.10 2.30
N ALA A 145 -5.43 -14.90 3.58
CA ALA A 145 -6.56 -15.56 4.24
C ALA A 145 -7.90 -15.22 3.56
N LEU A 146 -8.14 -13.95 3.24
CA LEU A 146 -9.34 -13.53 2.50
C LEU A 146 -9.41 -14.19 1.11
N PHE A 147 -8.28 -14.29 0.40
CA PHE A 147 -8.21 -14.98 -0.88
C PHE A 147 -8.57 -16.46 -0.75
N SER A 148 -8.10 -17.14 0.31
CA SER A 148 -8.47 -18.53 0.59
C SER A 148 -9.97 -18.70 0.80
N ILE A 149 -10.66 -17.75 1.46
CA ILE A 149 -12.12 -17.78 1.62
C ILE A 149 -12.81 -17.68 0.25
N VAL A 150 -12.35 -16.77 -0.62
CA VAL A 150 -12.89 -16.64 -1.99
C VAL A 150 -12.68 -17.94 -2.78
N ALA A 151 -11.53 -18.59 -2.61
CA ALA A 151 -11.17 -19.81 -3.33
C ALA A 151 -12.07 -21.01 -3.03
N VAL A 152 -12.71 -21.06 -1.85
CA VAL A 152 -13.69 -22.10 -1.52
C VAL A 152 -14.87 -22.11 -2.49
N PHE A 153 -15.22 -20.97 -3.06
CA PHE A 153 -16.38 -20.83 -3.97
C PHE A 153 -16.05 -21.07 -5.46
N GLY A 154 -14.85 -21.56 -5.76
CA GLY A 154 -14.45 -21.93 -7.11
C GLY A 154 -13.63 -20.87 -7.86
N LYS A 155 -13.37 -21.15 -9.14
CA LYS A 155 -12.44 -20.39 -9.97
C LYS A 155 -13.00 -19.05 -10.43
N GLU A 156 -14.31 -18.95 -10.64
CA GLU A 156 -14.96 -17.75 -11.17
C GLU A 156 -14.88 -16.57 -10.17
N PRO A 157 -15.24 -16.73 -8.88
CA PRO A 157 -15.06 -15.67 -7.88
C PRO A 157 -13.60 -15.28 -7.66
N VAL A 158 -12.69 -16.26 -7.73
CA VAL A 158 -11.24 -16.01 -7.61
C VAL A 158 -10.75 -15.13 -8.75
N ALA A 159 -11.13 -15.44 -9.98
CA ALA A 159 -10.79 -14.64 -11.16
C ALA A 159 -11.39 -13.23 -11.04
N ALA A 160 -12.67 -13.13 -10.67
CA ALA A 160 -13.37 -11.86 -10.46
C ALA A 160 -12.68 -10.99 -9.40
N TYR A 161 -12.30 -11.58 -8.27
CA TYR A 161 -11.57 -10.90 -7.21
C TYR A 161 -10.18 -10.43 -7.67
N GLY A 162 -9.45 -11.26 -8.40
CA GLY A 162 -8.13 -10.93 -8.94
C GLY A 162 -8.18 -9.74 -9.90
N ILE A 163 -9.10 -9.78 -10.88
CA ILE A 163 -9.31 -8.69 -11.84
C ILE A 163 -9.80 -7.43 -11.11
N GLY A 164 -10.84 -7.56 -10.28
CA GLY A 164 -11.40 -6.44 -9.54
C GLY A 164 -10.37 -5.77 -8.64
N ARG A 165 -9.49 -6.51 -7.97
CA ARG A 165 -8.38 -5.93 -7.20
C ARG A 165 -7.43 -5.10 -8.05
N ARG A 166 -7.08 -5.56 -9.26
CA ARG A 166 -6.22 -4.78 -10.18
C ARG A 166 -6.89 -3.46 -10.56
N VAL A 167 -8.16 -3.52 -10.91
CA VAL A 167 -8.98 -2.33 -11.24
C VAL A 167 -9.04 -1.36 -10.06
N LEU A 168 -9.29 -1.86 -8.85
CA LEU A 168 -9.39 -1.05 -7.63
C LEU A 168 -8.04 -0.44 -7.20
N HIS A 169 -6.92 -1.09 -7.51
CA HIS A 169 -5.60 -0.52 -7.26
C HIS A 169 -5.41 0.80 -8.01
N VAL A 170 -5.91 0.92 -9.25
CA VAL A 170 -5.81 2.15 -10.06
C VAL A 170 -6.47 3.33 -9.33
N ILE A 171 -7.68 3.13 -8.79
CA ILE A 171 -8.41 4.17 -8.07
C ILE A 171 -7.75 4.50 -6.74
N THR A 172 -7.32 3.48 -6.00
CA THR A 172 -6.77 3.68 -4.65
C THR A 172 -5.38 4.32 -4.66
N PHE A 173 -4.63 4.33 -5.77
CA PHE A 173 -3.35 5.05 -5.88
C PHE A 173 -3.45 6.53 -5.49
N ALA A 174 -4.53 7.21 -5.90
CA ALA A 174 -4.77 8.60 -5.52
C ALA A 174 -4.91 8.74 -3.99
N THR A 175 -5.61 7.81 -3.35
CA THR A 175 -5.76 7.75 -1.89
C THR A 175 -4.43 7.66 -1.17
N TRP A 176 -3.49 6.85 -1.68
CA TRP A 176 -2.15 6.75 -1.10
C TRP A 176 -1.39 8.08 -1.17
N GLY A 177 -1.55 8.83 -2.26
CA GLY A 177 -1.00 10.17 -2.43
C GLY A 177 -1.53 11.16 -1.39
N PHE A 178 -2.87 11.29 -1.30
CA PHE A 178 -3.51 12.17 -0.30
C PHE A 178 -3.17 11.79 1.13
N ALA A 179 -3.19 10.49 1.43
CA ALA A 179 -2.84 9.95 2.74
C ALA A 179 -1.39 10.32 3.12
N ALA A 180 -0.44 10.19 2.19
CA ALA A 180 0.96 10.57 2.43
C ALA A 180 1.13 12.08 2.62
N ALA A 181 0.47 12.91 1.80
CA ALA A 181 0.51 14.36 1.95
C ALA A 181 -0.08 14.81 3.30
N SER A 182 -1.23 14.23 3.70
CA SER A 182 -1.85 14.47 5.00
C SER A 182 -0.94 14.05 6.15
N MET A 183 -0.29 12.89 6.07
CA MET A 183 0.66 12.42 7.08
C MET A 183 1.76 13.45 7.36
N THR A 184 2.39 13.96 6.29
CA THR A 184 3.45 14.96 6.39
C THR A 184 2.93 16.28 6.95
N MET A 185 1.87 16.85 6.36
CA MET A 185 1.35 18.15 6.79
C MET A 185 0.86 18.13 8.23
N VAL A 186 0.14 17.08 8.65
CA VAL A 186 -0.31 16.92 10.04
C VAL A 186 0.88 16.77 10.98
N GLY A 187 1.85 15.89 10.65
CA GLY A 187 3.02 15.67 11.49
C GLY A 187 3.83 16.94 11.72
N GLN A 188 4.04 17.74 10.68
CA GLN A 188 4.71 19.04 10.77
C GLN A 188 3.93 20.05 11.62
N ASN A 189 2.62 20.14 11.42
CA ASN A 189 1.79 21.10 12.17
C ASN A 189 1.68 20.73 13.65
N VAL A 190 1.55 19.44 13.98
CA VAL A 190 1.56 18.99 15.38
C VAL A 190 2.94 19.18 16.00
N GLY A 191 4.02 18.90 15.26
CA GLY A 191 5.39 19.17 15.71
C GLY A 191 5.69 20.66 15.92
N ALA A 192 5.02 21.55 15.18
CA ALA A 192 5.08 23.00 15.34
C ALA A 192 4.04 23.56 16.32
N GLU A 193 3.39 22.69 17.12
CA GLU A 193 2.34 23.04 18.10
C GLU A 193 1.07 23.68 17.50
N GLN A 194 0.91 23.66 16.17
CA GLN A 194 -0.25 24.14 15.42
C GLN A 194 -1.33 23.05 15.26
N THR A 195 -1.77 22.45 16.37
CA THR A 195 -2.71 21.30 16.35
C THR A 195 -4.08 21.63 15.75
N GLU A 196 -4.55 22.88 15.88
CA GLU A 196 -5.80 23.34 15.26
C GLU A 196 -5.69 23.35 13.72
N ARG A 197 -4.56 23.85 13.20
CA ARG A 197 -4.26 23.84 11.77
C ARG A 197 -4.12 22.42 11.24
N ALA A 198 -3.51 21.52 12.01
CA ALA A 198 -3.48 20.08 11.70
C ALA A 198 -4.90 19.51 11.56
N GLY A 199 -5.82 19.86 12.46
CA GLY A 199 -7.23 19.46 12.37
C GLY A 199 -7.94 19.98 11.11
N LYS A 200 -7.68 21.23 10.72
CA LYS A 200 -8.21 21.82 9.47
C LYS A 200 -7.66 21.08 8.22
N ILE A 201 -6.39 20.69 8.25
CA ILE A 201 -5.76 19.88 7.18
C ILE A 201 -6.47 18.53 7.05
N VAL A 202 -6.69 17.82 8.15
CA VAL A 202 -7.39 16.51 8.14
C VAL A 202 -8.78 16.65 7.55
N LYS A 203 -9.56 17.65 7.99
CA LYS A 203 -10.92 17.89 7.47
C LYS A 203 -10.91 18.16 5.96
N LYS A 204 -10.00 19.01 5.47
CA LYS A 204 -9.85 19.29 4.04
C LYS A 204 -9.41 18.05 3.25
N ALA A 205 -8.46 17.28 3.78
CA ALA A 205 -8.01 16.05 3.17
C ALA A 205 -9.16 15.04 3.04
N ILE A 206 -9.98 14.88 4.09
CA ILE A 206 -11.17 14.02 4.08
C ILE A 206 -12.15 14.48 3.00
N MET A 207 -12.48 15.76 2.95
CA MET A 207 -13.44 16.30 1.98
C MET A 207 -12.97 16.09 0.54
N VAL A 208 -11.74 16.48 0.22
CA VAL A 208 -11.18 16.36 -1.15
C VAL A 208 -10.99 14.89 -1.52
N GLY A 209 -10.43 14.09 -0.61
CA GLY A 209 -10.19 12.67 -0.82
C GLY A 209 -11.48 11.89 -1.01
N PHE A 210 -12.50 12.17 -0.20
CA PHE A 210 -13.82 11.56 -0.34
C PHE A 210 -14.47 11.91 -1.67
N LEU A 211 -14.49 13.18 -2.06
CA LEU A 211 -15.09 13.61 -3.33
C LEU A 211 -14.41 12.93 -4.53
N LEU A 212 -13.08 12.95 -4.57
CA LEU A 212 -12.32 12.31 -5.65
C LEU A 212 -12.58 10.80 -5.72
N MET A 213 -12.57 10.13 -4.57
CA MET A 213 -12.80 8.68 -4.51
C MET A 213 -14.25 8.33 -4.82
N PHE A 214 -15.21 9.16 -4.42
CA PHE A 214 -16.62 8.98 -4.72
C PHE A 214 -16.88 9.11 -6.21
N THR A 215 -16.34 10.14 -6.86
CA THR A 215 -16.42 10.32 -8.32
C THR A 215 -15.79 9.13 -9.06
N ALA A 216 -14.56 8.75 -8.70
CA ALA A 216 -13.87 7.63 -9.35
C ALA A 216 -14.59 6.29 -9.14
N ALA A 217 -15.08 6.02 -7.92
CA ALA A 217 -15.85 4.83 -7.61
C ALA A 217 -17.18 4.80 -8.37
N SER A 218 -17.87 5.93 -8.48
CA SER A 218 -19.15 6.04 -9.21
C SER A 218 -18.97 5.75 -10.69
N ILE A 219 -17.96 6.34 -11.33
CA ILE A 219 -17.61 6.06 -12.72
C ILE A 219 -17.29 4.57 -12.90
N LEU A 220 -16.48 3.99 -12.00
CA LEU A 220 -16.13 2.58 -12.08
C LEU A 220 -17.36 1.67 -11.92
N VAL A 221 -18.26 2.00 -11.00
CA VAL A 221 -19.48 1.21 -10.78
C VAL A 221 -20.39 1.29 -11.99
N ILE A 222 -20.53 2.44 -12.64
CA ILE A 222 -21.29 2.58 -13.89
C ILE A 222 -20.67 1.72 -14.99
N LEU A 223 -19.35 1.79 -15.16
CA LEU A 223 -18.63 1.08 -16.22
C LEU A 223 -18.20 -0.36 -15.86
N ARG A 224 -18.65 -0.89 -14.71
CA ARG A 224 -18.10 -2.11 -14.09
C ARG A 224 -18.03 -3.32 -15.03
N THR A 225 -19.09 -3.58 -15.79
CA THR A 225 -19.17 -4.74 -16.70
C THR A 225 -18.16 -4.61 -17.84
N TRP A 226 -18.10 -3.42 -18.44
CA TRP A 226 -17.16 -3.11 -19.53
C TRP A 226 -15.70 -3.17 -19.07
N VAL A 227 -15.42 -2.62 -17.88
CA VAL A 227 -14.06 -2.68 -17.32
C VAL A 227 -13.62 -4.11 -17.06
N ILE A 228 -14.48 -4.99 -16.54
CA ILE A 228 -14.11 -6.39 -16.30
C ILE A 228 -13.98 -7.17 -17.61
N SER A 229 -14.85 -6.93 -18.61
CA SER A 229 -14.80 -7.64 -19.89
C SER A 229 -13.54 -7.35 -20.71
N MET A 230 -12.85 -6.24 -20.45
CA MET A 230 -11.52 -5.98 -21.03
C MET A 230 -10.45 -6.99 -20.60
N PHE A 231 -10.59 -7.60 -19.43
CA PHE A 231 -9.59 -8.52 -18.88
C PHE A 231 -9.86 -9.98 -19.23
N ILE A 232 -11.11 -10.34 -19.50
CA ILE A 232 -11.50 -11.74 -19.66
C ILE A 232 -12.76 -11.87 -20.52
N ASN A 233 -12.79 -12.91 -21.35
CA ASN A 233 -13.95 -13.29 -22.14
C ASN A 233 -14.66 -14.51 -21.51
N ASN A 234 -15.19 -14.34 -20.30
CA ASN A 234 -15.98 -15.36 -19.60
C ASN A 234 -17.14 -14.66 -18.85
N GLN A 235 -18.38 -14.95 -19.27
CA GLN A 235 -19.56 -14.24 -18.76
C GLN A 235 -19.76 -14.42 -17.25
N ALA A 236 -19.54 -15.62 -16.71
CA ALA A 236 -19.70 -15.87 -15.28
C ALA A 236 -18.72 -15.05 -14.43
N VAL A 237 -17.48 -14.88 -14.90
CA VAL A 237 -16.48 -14.03 -14.24
C VAL A 237 -16.82 -12.55 -14.37
N ILE A 238 -17.33 -12.13 -15.54
CA ILE A 238 -17.77 -10.75 -15.77
C ILE A 238 -18.92 -10.38 -14.83
N ASP A 239 -19.94 -11.22 -14.72
CA ASP A 239 -21.11 -10.98 -13.87
C ASP A 239 -20.70 -10.93 -12.39
N GLU A 240 -19.82 -11.83 -11.95
CA GLU A 240 -19.34 -11.84 -10.57
C GLU A 240 -18.42 -10.66 -10.28
N GLY A 241 -17.53 -10.29 -11.21
CA GLY A 241 -16.69 -9.10 -11.10
C GLY A 241 -17.52 -7.82 -11.06
N ALA A 242 -18.57 -7.72 -11.87
CA ALA A 242 -19.51 -6.61 -11.83
C ALA A 242 -20.25 -6.53 -10.49
N ARG A 243 -20.74 -7.65 -9.94
CA ARG A 243 -21.33 -7.68 -8.58
C ARG A 243 -20.34 -7.24 -7.52
N TYR A 244 -19.11 -7.74 -7.57
CA TYR A 244 -18.04 -7.34 -6.65
C TYR A 244 -17.81 -5.82 -6.69
N LEU A 245 -17.65 -5.24 -7.88
CA LEU A 245 -17.43 -3.80 -8.05
C LEU A 245 -18.63 -2.97 -7.61
N LEU A 246 -19.85 -3.44 -7.85
CA LEU A 246 -21.06 -2.74 -7.40
C LEU A 246 -21.12 -2.67 -5.87
N ILE A 247 -20.91 -3.79 -5.19
CA ILE A 247 -21.04 -3.88 -3.72
C ILE A 247 -19.85 -3.21 -3.03
N PHE A 248 -18.62 -3.58 -3.41
CA PHE A 248 -17.42 -3.08 -2.76
C PHE A 248 -17.04 -1.68 -3.22
N GLY A 249 -17.19 -1.38 -4.52
CA GLY A 249 -16.74 -0.14 -5.14
C GLY A 249 -17.36 1.10 -4.52
N LEU A 250 -18.67 1.06 -4.22
CA LEU A 250 -19.39 2.16 -3.56
C LEU A 250 -18.86 2.49 -2.15
N THR A 251 -18.15 1.57 -1.51
CA THR A 251 -17.58 1.77 -0.17
C THR A 251 -16.14 2.29 -0.17
N ILE A 252 -15.48 2.39 -1.34
CA ILE A 252 -14.11 2.91 -1.48
C ILE A 252 -13.95 4.31 -0.86
N PRO A 253 -14.89 5.27 -1.00
CA PRO A 253 -14.72 6.60 -0.43
C PRO A 253 -14.56 6.58 1.10
N PHE A 254 -15.25 5.67 1.78
CA PHE A 254 -15.13 5.46 3.23
C PHE A 254 -13.80 4.83 3.62
N PHE A 255 -13.27 3.92 2.80
CA PHE A 255 -11.89 3.46 2.94
C PHE A 255 -10.92 4.65 2.84
N GLY A 256 -11.17 5.61 1.95
CA GLY A 256 -10.43 6.87 1.85
C GLY A 256 -10.39 7.65 3.16
N ILE A 257 -11.54 7.84 3.81
CA ILE A 257 -11.65 8.49 5.12
C ILE A 257 -10.75 7.81 6.14
N TYR A 258 -10.89 6.48 6.29
CA TYR A 258 -10.04 5.70 7.18
C TYR A 258 -8.54 5.87 6.87
N ARG A 259 -8.14 5.88 5.58
CA ARG A 259 -6.74 6.03 5.19
C ARG A 259 -6.16 7.38 5.63
N ILE A 260 -6.98 8.42 5.65
CA ILE A 260 -6.56 9.75 6.12
C ILE A 260 -6.40 9.74 7.64
N PHE A 261 -7.33 9.16 8.39
CA PHE A 261 -7.17 9.01 9.84
C PHE A 261 -5.95 8.17 10.22
N ASP A 262 -5.76 7.00 9.60
CA ASP A 262 -4.56 6.16 9.77
C ASP A 262 -3.27 6.95 9.48
N SER A 263 -3.30 7.84 8.48
CA SER A 263 -2.17 8.68 8.12
C SER A 263 -1.90 9.80 9.10
N THR A 264 -2.96 10.41 9.66
CA THR A 264 -2.88 11.38 10.76
C THR A 264 -2.23 10.74 11.98
N PHE A 265 -2.70 9.58 12.42
CA PHE A 265 -2.16 8.91 13.61
C PHE A 265 -0.69 8.52 13.43
N ARG A 266 -0.32 8.00 12.27
CA ARG A 266 1.08 7.70 11.95
C ARG A 266 1.93 8.97 11.84
N GLY A 267 1.37 10.04 11.28
CA GLY A 267 2.04 11.33 11.13
C GLY A 267 2.36 12.01 12.46
N THR A 268 1.53 11.79 13.49
CA THR A 268 1.76 12.30 14.85
C THR A 268 2.49 11.30 15.77
N GLY A 269 3.00 10.20 15.24
CA GLY A 269 3.76 9.19 16.00
C GLY A 269 2.92 8.14 16.74
N HIS A 270 1.58 8.22 16.67
CA HIS A 270 0.64 7.24 17.25
C HIS A 270 0.53 5.97 16.39
N THR A 271 1.63 5.26 16.24
CA THR A 271 1.73 4.09 15.35
C THR A 271 1.06 2.83 15.91
N VAL A 272 0.98 2.67 17.23
CA VAL A 272 0.33 1.52 17.87
C VAL A 272 -1.20 1.54 17.69
N PRO A 273 -1.92 2.65 17.96
CA PRO A 273 -3.35 2.75 17.63
C PRO A 273 -3.63 2.55 16.14
N ALA A 274 -2.80 3.13 15.27
CA ALA A 274 -2.91 2.95 13.82
C ALA A 274 -2.74 1.47 13.40
N MET A 275 -1.80 0.75 14.03
CA MET A 275 -1.62 -0.69 13.85
C MET A 275 -2.87 -1.45 14.31
N GLY A 276 -3.38 -1.17 15.50
CA GLY A 276 -4.58 -1.79 16.05
C GLY A 276 -5.78 -1.66 15.13
N LEU A 277 -6.08 -0.43 14.67
CA LEU A 277 -7.16 -0.18 13.70
C LEU A 277 -6.93 -0.90 12.37
N SER A 278 -5.70 -0.95 11.86
CA SER A 278 -5.39 -1.66 10.61
C SER A 278 -5.60 -3.17 10.73
N LEU A 279 -5.14 -3.78 11.83
CA LEU A 279 -5.30 -5.21 12.07
C LEU A 279 -6.74 -5.58 12.36
N PHE A 280 -7.44 -4.77 13.18
CA PHE A 280 -8.86 -4.98 13.44
C PHE A 280 -9.69 -4.86 12.16
N ARG A 281 -9.40 -3.89 11.28
CA ARG A 281 -10.06 -3.78 9.98
C ARG A 281 -9.94 -5.04 9.14
N ILE A 282 -8.74 -5.61 9.02
CA ILE A 282 -8.52 -6.76 8.14
C ILE A 282 -8.98 -8.07 8.79
N TRP A 283 -8.61 -8.32 10.05
CA TRP A 283 -8.92 -9.57 10.74
C TRP A 283 -10.29 -9.54 11.41
N GLY A 284 -10.52 -8.57 12.29
CA GLY A 284 -11.73 -8.48 13.12
C GLY A 284 -12.98 -8.02 12.35
N LEU A 285 -12.83 -7.26 11.28
CA LEU A 285 -13.95 -6.81 10.44
C LEU A 285 -13.97 -7.57 9.12
N ARG A 286 -13.00 -7.36 8.23
CA ARG A 286 -13.11 -7.84 6.85
C ARG A 286 -13.16 -9.36 6.76
N ILE A 287 -12.17 -10.07 7.30
CA ILE A 287 -12.11 -11.53 7.22
C ILE A 287 -13.27 -12.13 8.02
N PHE A 288 -13.46 -11.68 9.27
CA PHE A 288 -14.54 -12.16 10.12
C PHE A 288 -15.91 -12.00 9.46
N LEU A 289 -16.29 -10.79 9.04
CA LEU A 289 -17.58 -10.53 8.39
C LEU A 289 -17.71 -11.26 7.04
N SER A 290 -16.63 -11.38 6.26
CA SER A 290 -16.68 -12.11 4.99
C SER A 290 -16.91 -13.60 5.23
N ALA A 291 -16.24 -14.20 6.22
CA ALA A 291 -16.41 -15.61 6.57
C ALA A 291 -17.82 -15.89 7.13
N THR A 292 -18.30 -15.06 8.06
CA THR A 292 -19.62 -15.23 8.69
C THR A 292 -20.77 -15.03 7.73
N LEU A 293 -20.69 -14.06 6.82
CA LEU A 293 -21.75 -13.82 5.85
C LEU A 293 -21.74 -14.83 4.70
N ALA A 294 -20.56 -15.28 4.26
CA ALA A 294 -20.44 -16.13 3.09
C ALA A 294 -20.66 -17.61 3.37
N LEU A 295 -20.07 -18.13 4.45
CA LEU A 295 -20.11 -19.55 4.78
C LEU A 295 -21.31 -19.84 5.68
N PRO A 296 -21.90 -21.05 5.64
CA PRO A 296 -22.95 -21.48 6.57
C PRO A 296 -22.38 -21.94 7.92
N ALA A 297 -21.13 -22.40 7.94
CA ALA A 297 -20.40 -22.77 9.14
C ALA A 297 -18.94 -22.33 9.00
N ILE A 298 -18.33 -21.94 10.12
CA ILE A 298 -16.94 -21.49 10.17
C ILE A 298 -16.16 -22.47 11.04
N SER A 299 -15.15 -23.11 10.45
CA SER A 299 -14.24 -23.97 11.21
C SER A 299 -12.98 -23.19 11.59
N ILE A 300 -12.67 -23.12 12.88
CA ILE A 300 -11.43 -22.55 13.43
C ILE A 300 -10.69 -23.69 14.14
N GLY A 301 -9.69 -24.26 13.47
CA GLY A 301 -8.98 -25.44 13.97
C GLY A 301 -9.92 -26.65 14.02
N ILE A 302 -10.09 -27.24 15.21
CA ILE A 302 -10.93 -28.43 15.44
C ILE A 302 -12.41 -28.04 15.65
N TYR A 303 -12.70 -26.77 15.97
CA TYR A 303 -14.05 -26.31 16.29
C TYR A 303 -14.77 -25.80 15.05
N THR A 304 -16.03 -26.22 14.86
CA THR A 304 -16.92 -25.70 13.81
C THR A 304 -18.09 -24.95 14.44
N LEU A 305 -18.26 -23.69 14.07
CA LEU A 305 -19.33 -22.80 14.52
C LEU A 305 -20.36 -22.66 13.40
N ASN A 306 -21.57 -23.18 13.63
CA ASN A 306 -22.71 -23.08 12.69
C ASN A 306 -23.47 -21.74 12.82
N PHE A 307 -22.74 -20.61 12.80
CA PHE A 307 -23.32 -19.27 12.90
C PHE A 307 -23.22 -18.49 11.57
N GLY A 308 -22.98 -19.19 10.47
CA GLY A 308 -22.83 -18.56 9.17
C GLY A 308 -24.18 -18.30 8.48
N PHE A 309 -24.29 -17.19 7.74
CA PHE A 309 -25.54 -16.84 7.02
C PHE A 309 -25.65 -17.52 5.66
N GLY A 310 -24.57 -18.12 5.14
CA GLY A 310 -24.61 -18.90 3.90
C GLY A 310 -24.97 -18.11 2.64
N LEU A 311 -24.69 -16.80 2.59
CA LEU A 311 -25.01 -15.94 1.43
C LEU A 311 -24.10 -16.22 0.20
N GLY A 312 -23.20 -17.19 0.31
CA GLY A 312 -22.23 -17.54 -0.71
C GLY A 312 -21.26 -16.39 -1.00
N VAL A 313 -20.82 -16.29 -2.25
CA VAL A 313 -19.81 -15.30 -2.69
C VAL A 313 -20.22 -13.85 -2.36
N LYS A 314 -21.52 -13.53 -2.45
CA LYS A 314 -22.04 -12.20 -2.12
C LYS A 314 -21.77 -11.81 -0.66
N GLY A 315 -21.80 -12.78 0.26
CA GLY A 315 -21.46 -12.57 1.67
C GLY A 315 -20.04 -12.04 1.86
N ILE A 316 -19.08 -12.48 1.03
CA ILE A 316 -17.71 -11.97 1.03
C ILE A 316 -17.70 -10.49 0.67
N TRP A 317 -18.39 -10.11 -0.41
CA TRP A 317 -18.44 -8.73 -0.87
C TRP A 317 -19.10 -7.80 0.13
N TYR A 318 -20.19 -8.24 0.76
CA TYR A 318 -20.83 -7.49 1.85
C TYR A 318 -19.94 -7.34 3.07
N GLY A 319 -19.24 -8.40 3.50
CA GLY A 319 -18.28 -8.32 4.61
C GLY A 319 -17.14 -7.34 4.32
N MET A 320 -16.62 -7.36 3.09
CA MET A 320 -15.63 -6.40 2.65
C MET A 320 -16.16 -4.96 2.63
N ALA A 321 -17.36 -4.73 2.10
CA ALA A 321 -18.02 -3.43 2.05
C ALA A 321 -18.29 -2.87 3.46
N ALA A 322 -18.91 -3.68 4.34
CA ALA A 322 -19.18 -3.33 5.72
C ALA A 322 -17.89 -2.98 6.48
N SER A 323 -16.80 -3.70 6.23
CA SER A 323 -15.50 -3.40 6.88
C SER A 323 -15.01 -1.99 6.59
N ASN A 324 -15.27 -1.42 5.40
CA ASN A 324 -14.88 -0.05 5.06
C ASN A 324 -15.73 0.99 5.79
N LEU A 325 -17.04 0.73 5.90
CA LEU A 325 -17.98 1.63 6.59
C LEU A 325 -17.68 1.67 8.09
N ILE A 326 -17.58 0.50 8.72
CA ILE A 326 -17.36 0.37 10.17
C ILE A 326 -16.01 0.97 10.55
N ILE A 327 -14.94 0.67 9.81
CA ILE A 327 -13.61 1.21 10.16
C ILE A 327 -13.53 2.72 9.96
N ALA A 328 -14.23 3.29 8.99
CA ALA A 328 -14.31 4.74 8.82
C ALA A 328 -14.96 5.38 10.06
N GLY A 329 -16.05 4.80 10.57
CA GLY A 329 -16.69 5.23 11.81
C GLY A 329 -15.77 5.10 13.03
N LEU A 330 -15.17 3.93 13.24
CA LEU A 330 -14.28 3.68 14.39
C LEU A 330 -13.04 4.59 14.39
N SER A 331 -12.45 4.81 13.22
CA SER A 331 -11.31 5.72 13.09
C SER A 331 -11.71 7.19 13.28
N ALA A 332 -12.93 7.58 12.88
CA ALA A 332 -13.49 8.89 13.19
C ALA A 332 -13.70 9.08 14.70
N ILE A 333 -14.30 8.08 15.38
CA ILE A 333 -14.49 8.11 16.84
C ILE A 333 -13.15 8.31 17.54
N TYR A 334 -12.13 7.50 17.18
CA TYR A 334 -10.80 7.64 17.75
C TYR A 334 -10.19 9.01 17.46
N PHE A 335 -10.37 9.57 16.26
CA PHE A 335 -9.93 10.93 15.94
C PHE A 335 -10.60 12.00 16.82
N PHE A 336 -11.90 11.88 17.08
CA PHE A 336 -12.62 12.84 17.91
C PHE A 336 -12.27 12.77 19.39
N THR A 337 -11.70 11.66 19.88
CA THR A 337 -11.16 11.60 21.26
C THR A 337 -10.00 12.59 21.51
N GLY A 338 -9.39 13.14 20.45
CA GLY A 338 -8.29 14.10 20.57
C GLY A 338 -6.95 13.49 20.96
N ARG A 339 -6.87 12.21 21.33
CA ARG A 339 -5.62 11.52 21.73
C ARG A 339 -4.49 11.66 20.72
N TRP A 340 -4.81 11.72 19.42
CA TRP A 340 -3.83 11.90 18.35
C TRP A 340 -3.05 13.23 18.41
N LYS A 341 -3.51 14.20 19.21
CA LYS A 341 -2.85 15.49 19.45
C LYS A 341 -1.80 15.44 20.57
N GLU A 342 -1.80 14.39 21.39
CA GLU A 342 -0.87 14.23 22.51
C GLU A 342 0.58 14.07 21.99
N LYS A 343 1.56 14.58 22.75
CA LYS A 343 2.98 14.44 22.38
C LYS A 343 3.41 12.98 22.55
N THR A 344 3.93 12.38 21.48
CA THR A 344 4.41 10.98 21.48
C THR A 344 5.93 10.85 21.58
N ILE A 345 6.64 11.96 21.39
CA ILE A 345 8.10 12.05 21.42
C ILE A 345 8.47 13.15 22.40
N GLU A 346 9.12 12.77 23.50
CA GLU A 346 9.85 13.70 24.36
C GLU A 346 11.11 14.15 23.61
N THR A 347 11.14 15.43 23.24
CA THR A 347 12.32 16.09 22.65
C THR A 347 13.40 16.29 23.68
#